data_AF-A0AA90THT7-F1
#
_entry.id   AF-A0AA90THT7-F1
#
_cell.length_a   1.000
_cell.length_b   1.000
_cell.length_c   1.000
_cell.angle_alpha   90.00
_cell.angle_beta   90.00
_cell.angle_gamma   90.00
#
_symmetry.space_group_name_H-M   'P 1'
#
loop_
_entity.id
_entity.type
_entity.pdbx_description
1 polymer ?
#
loop_
_entity_poly.entity_id
_entity_poly.type
_entity_poly.pdbx_seq_one_letter_code
_entity_poly.pdbx_strand_id
1 'polypeptide(L)'
;GYGSVFNVVDKGGDIVAPGAFAESLGKWQKSGRTVPVLWQHQSDQPIGAWEALKEDDHGLLGEASLWLDDAPYARLAHKGMSTKTITGLSIGYRVKDYSVNKDTGVYTLQKLDLVEISVVTNPMNDDARVADVKSLVEAGRMPTLPEFEKFLCDAGGFSRTQAKAITGSGLSKLLTRCEAEGDLGEALALLKAFSIP
;
A
#
# COMPACT_ATOMS: atom_id res chain seq x y z
N GLY A 1 0.45 5.80 0.81
CA GLY A 1 -0.72 6.50 1.39
C GLY A 1 -0.35 7.03 2.76
N TYR A 2 -1.27 7.66 3.47
CA TYR A 2 -1.00 8.19 4.82
C TYR A 2 -1.58 7.27 5.89
N GLY A 3 -0.73 6.76 6.77
CA GLY A 3 -1.15 5.96 7.93
C GLY A 3 -1.89 6.79 8.98
N SER A 4 -1.56 8.09 9.04
CA SER A 4 -2.20 9.07 9.90
C SER A 4 -2.04 10.45 9.26
N VAL A 5 -3.08 11.28 9.31
CA VAL A 5 -3.05 12.68 8.84
C VAL A 5 -3.00 13.59 10.07
N PHE A 6 -2.11 14.58 10.05
CA PHE A 6 -1.88 15.45 11.20
C PHE A 6 -2.93 16.54 11.34
N ASN A 7 -3.10 17.02 12.57
CA ASN A 7 -3.95 18.16 12.90
C ASN A 7 -5.43 17.98 12.56
N VAL A 8 -5.88 16.74 12.41
CA VAL A 8 -7.28 16.35 12.20
C VAL A 8 -7.78 15.61 13.44
N VAL A 9 -9.00 15.93 13.89
CA VAL A 9 -9.66 15.21 14.97
C VAL A 9 -10.18 13.88 14.42
N ASP A 10 -9.69 12.77 14.97
CA ASP A 10 -10.13 11.43 14.60
C ASP A 10 -11.46 11.04 15.27
N LYS A 11 -11.99 9.86 14.94
CA LYS A 11 -13.22 9.33 15.54
C LYS A 11 -13.10 9.01 17.03
N GLY A 12 -11.88 8.89 17.56
CA GLY A 12 -11.61 8.76 18.99
C GLY A 12 -11.67 10.10 19.73
N GLY A 13 -11.65 11.22 18.99
CA GLY A 13 -11.64 12.57 19.56
C GLY A 13 -10.23 13.12 19.77
N ASP A 14 -9.21 12.49 19.17
CA ASP A 14 -7.81 12.84 19.34
C ASP A 14 -7.23 13.46 18.06
N ILE A 15 -6.18 14.26 18.22
CA ILE A 15 -5.40 14.86 17.12
C ILE A 15 -3.98 14.31 17.19
N VAL A 16 -3.44 13.83 16.07
CA VAL A 16 -2.00 13.54 15.97
C VAL A 16 -1.25 14.79 15.52
N ALA A 17 -0.22 15.20 16.27
CA ALA A 17 0.61 16.35 15.93
C ALA A 17 1.75 15.96 14.96
N PRO A 18 2.24 16.88 14.11
CA PRO A 18 3.47 16.69 13.35
C PRO A 18 4.66 16.37 14.27
N GLY A 19 5.48 15.41 13.89
CA GLY A 19 6.63 14.95 14.69
C GLY A 19 6.29 13.90 15.74
N ALA A 20 5.01 13.50 15.86
CA ALA A 20 4.58 12.52 16.85
C ALA A 20 5.25 11.14 16.66
N PHE A 21 5.65 10.79 15.44
CA PHE A 21 6.26 9.49 15.14
C PHE A 21 7.79 9.53 15.03
N ALA A 22 8.42 10.71 14.98
CA ALA A 22 9.86 10.86 14.71
C ALA A 22 10.75 9.95 15.58
N GLU A 23 10.52 9.92 16.90
CA GLU A 23 11.29 9.07 17.81
C GLU A 23 11.03 7.58 17.56
N SER A 24 9.78 7.21 17.31
CA SER A 24 9.37 5.82 17.07
C SER A 24 9.92 5.27 15.77
N LEU A 25 9.87 6.05 14.68
CA LEU A 25 10.49 5.67 13.40
C LEU A 25 12.00 5.47 13.55
N GLY A 26 12.67 6.33 14.33
CA GLY A 26 14.08 6.16 14.68
C GLY A 26 14.37 4.85 15.45
N LYS A 27 13.45 4.41 16.33
CA LYS A 27 13.57 3.11 17.04
C LYS A 27 13.42 1.93 16.07
N TRP A 28 12.44 1.97 15.17
CA TRP A 28 12.25 0.94 14.15
C TRP A 28 13.49 0.79 13.28
N GLN A 29 14.01 1.90 12.75
CA GLN A 29 15.21 1.91 11.92
C GLN A 29 16.42 1.31 12.65
N LYS A 30 16.68 1.72 13.90
CA LYS A 30 17.80 1.19 14.71
C LYS A 30 17.66 -0.30 15.03
N SER A 31 16.44 -0.81 15.13
CA SER A 31 16.18 -2.22 15.41
C SER A 31 16.40 -3.15 14.21
N GLY A 32 16.52 -2.60 13.00
CA GLY A 32 16.59 -3.38 11.75
C GLY A 32 15.27 -4.07 11.39
N ARG A 33 14.17 -3.73 12.06
CA ARG A 33 12.82 -4.23 11.79
C ARG A 33 11.99 -3.16 11.10
N THR A 34 10.98 -3.59 10.33
CA THR A 34 9.95 -2.70 9.80
C THR A 34 8.64 -2.85 10.58
N VAL A 35 7.83 -1.79 10.54
CA VAL A 35 6.46 -1.81 11.03
C VAL A 35 5.67 -2.83 10.19
N PRO A 36 4.82 -3.68 10.79
CA PRO A 36 4.03 -4.63 10.02
C PRO A 36 2.88 -3.93 9.28
N VAL A 37 2.55 -4.41 8.08
CA VAL A 37 1.27 -4.12 7.43
C VAL A 37 0.28 -5.18 7.87
N LEU A 38 -0.69 -4.82 8.70
CA LEU A 38 -1.67 -5.77 9.23
C LEU A 38 -3.01 -5.67 8.50
N TRP A 39 -3.81 -6.73 8.62
CA TRP A 39 -5.19 -6.75 8.17
C TRP A 39 -6.15 -6.45 9.34
N GLN A 40 -6.92 -5.37 9.26
CA GLN A 40 -8.00 -5.06 10.23
C GLN A 40 -7.55 -5.12 11.71
N HIS A 41 -6.34 -4.63 12.02
CA HIS A 41 -5.72 -4.69 13.36
C HIS A 41 -5.47 -6.12 13.91
N GLN A 42 -5.56 -7.16 13.08
CA GLN A 42 -5.28 -8.53 13.49
C GLN A 42 -3.78 -8.79 13.49
N SER A 43 -3.18 -8.85 14.69
CA SER A 43 -1.74 -9.02 14.88
C SER A 43 -1.17 -10.34 14.36
N ASP A 44 -2.03 -11.35 14.18
CA ASP A 44 -1.70 -12.66 13.61
C ASP A 44 -1.88 -12.71 12.08
N GLN A 45 -2.33 -11.60 11.46
CA GLN A 45 -2.57 -11.50 10.01
C GLN A 45 -1.72 -10.38 9.36
N PRO A 46 -0.38 -10.50 9.35
CA PRO A 46 0.45 -9.65 8.51
C PRO A 46 0.19 -9.95 7.03
N ILE A 47 -0.01 -8.89 6.24
CA ILE A 47 -0.30 -8.99 4.80
C ILE A 47 0.79 -8.39 3.93
N GLY A 48 1.85 -7.86 4.53
CA GLY A 48 2.90 -7.14 3.83
C GLY A 48 3.90 -6.47 4.76
N ALA A 49 4.77 -5.66 4.16
CA ALA A 49 5.80 -4.90 4.84
C ALA A 49 5.80 -3.44 4.37
N TRP A 50 6.04 -2.50 5.29
CA TRP A 50 6.32 -1.12 4.92
C TRP A 50 7.77 -1.00 4.44
N GLU A 51 7.95 -0.53 3.21
CA GLU A 51 9.25 -0.32 2.58
C GLU A 51 9.83 1.05 2.94
N ALA A 52 8.94 2.04 3.07
CA ALA A 52 9.29 3.38 3.48
C ALA A 52 8.19 3.95 4.39
N LEU A 53 8.61 4.58 5.48
CA LEU A 53 7.76 5.36 6.36
C LEU A 53 8.48 6.65 6.73
N LYS A 54 7.81 7.78 6.58
CA LYS A 54 8.32 9.09 6.97
C LYS A 54 7.18 10.02 7.33
N GLU A 55 7.47 11.01 8.15
CA GLU A 55 6.57 12.14 8.34
C GLU A 55 6.85 13.20 7.27
N ASP A 56 5.80 13.84 6.79
CA ASP A 56 5.87 15.11 6.06
C ASP A 56 4.89 16.11 6.67
N ASP A 57 4.69 17.26 6.01
CA ASP A 57 3.81 18.32 6.52
C ASP A 57 2.34 17.89 6.61
N HIS A 58 1.93 16.84 5.90
CA HIS A 58 0.56 16.35 5.87
C HIS A 58 0.32 15.22 6.86
N GLY A 59 1.24 14.27 6.98
CA GLY A 59 1.02 13.08 7.79
C GLY A 59 2.17 12.08 7.84
N LEU A 60 1.85 10.89 8.34
CA LEU A 60 2.73 9.73 8.27
C LEU A 60 2.59 9.06 6.90
N LEU A 61 3.41 9.46 5.94
CA LEU A 61 3.46 8.91 4.60
C LEU A 61 4.15 7.55 4.61
N GLY A 62 3.55 6.58 3.92
CA GLY A 62 4.11 5.25 3.76
C GLY A 62 3.95 4.64 2.38
N GLU A 63 4.90 3.78 2.05
CA GLU A 63 4.88 2.86 0.91
C GLU A 63 5.04 1.43 1.42
N ALA A 64 4.21 0.51 0.92
CA ALA A 64 4.17 -0.87 1.38
C ALA A 64 4.04 -1.85 0.21
N SER A 65 4.58 -3.04 0.41
CA SER A 65 4.43 -4.20 -0.47
C SER A 65 3.50 -5.21 0.18
N LEU A 66 2.53 -5.74 -0.57
CA LEU A 66 1.67 -6.84 -0.12
C LEU A 66 2.24 -8.20 -0.52
N TRP A 67 2.14 -9.19 0.37
CA TRP A 67 2.54 -10.58 0.10
C TRP A 67 1.38 -11.33 -0.56
N LEU A 68 1.09 -11.00 -1.82
CA LEU A 68 -0.07 -11.49 -2.55
C LEU A 68 -0.15 -13.02 -2.66
N ASP A 69 1.00 -13.71 -2.61
CA ASP A 69 1.06 -15.17 -2.75
C ASP A 69 1.14 -15.90 -1.41
N ASP A 70 1.65 -15.24 -0.35
CA ASP A 70 1.97 -15.87 0.92
C ASP A 70 0.96 -15.58 2.03
N ALA A 71 0.28 -14.43 1.99
CA ALA A 71 -0.65 -14.00 3.04
C ALA A 71 -2.13 -14.18 2.62
N PRO A 72 -2.95 -14.90 3.41
CA PRO A 72 -4.35 -15.21 3.06
C PRO A 72 -5.20 -13.99 2.69
N TYR A 73 -5.01 -12.87 3.40
CA TYR A 73 -5.79 -11.65 3.22
C TYR A 73 -5.18 -10.64 2.25
N ALA A 74 -3.94 -10.82 1.78
CA ALA A 74 -3.27 -9.84 0.92
C ALA A 74 -4.01 -9.63 -0.41
N ARG A 75 -4.52 -10.70 -1.05
CA ARG A 75 -5.30 -10.57 -2.29
C ARG A 75 -6.65 -9.89 -2.07
N LEU A 76 -7.30 -10.16 -0.93
CA LEU A 76 -8.56 -9.50 -0.59
C LEU A 76 -8.33 -8.00 -0.34
N ALA A 77 -7.29 -7.65 0.43
CA ALA A 77 -6.90 -6.27 0.66
C ALA A 77 -6.59 -5.56 -0.67
N HIS A 78 -5.77 -6.17 -1.53
CA HIS A 78 -5.47 -5.63 -2.87
C HIS A 78 -6.73 -5.39 -3.68
N LYS A 79 -7.61 -6.40 -3.82
CA LYS A 79 -8.86 -6.25 -4.56
C LYS A 79 -9.73 -5.14 -3.98
N GLY A 80 -9.87 -5.10 -2.65
CA GLY A 80 -10.65 -4.08 -1.94
C GLY A 80 -10.12 -2.66 -2.14
N MET A 81 -8.80 -2.48 -2.12
CA MET A 81 -8.18 -1.19 -2.41
C MET A 81 -8.37 -0.79 -3.88
N SER A 82 -8.15 -1.72 -4.83
CA SER A 82 -8.37 -1.47 -6.26
C SER A 82 -9.83 -1.14 -6.60
N THR A 83 -10.80 -1.74 -5.91
CA THR A 83 -12.23 -1.42 -6.05
C THR A 83 -12.70 -0.29 -5.14
N LYS A 84 -11.78 0.36 -4.41
CA LYS A 84 -12.04 1.46 -3.47
C LYS A 84 -13.01 1.13 -2.33
N THR A 85 -13.22 -0.15 -2.02
CA THR A 85 -14.11 -0.61 -0.93
C THR A 85 -13.37 -0.78 0.40
N ILE A 86 -12.06 -0.98 0.36
CA ILE A 86 -11.19 -1.07 1.54
C ILE A 86 -10.00 -0.17 1.28
N THR A 87 -10.09 1.09 1.70
CA THR A 87 -9.05 2.11 1.44
C THR A 87 -8.49 2.72 2.72
N GLY A 88 -9.00 2.33 3.89
CA GLY A 88 -8.56 2.88 5.17
C GLY A 88 -7.16 2.41 5.54
N LEU A 89 -6.40 3.33 6.12
CA LEU A 89 -5.20 3.04 6.88
C LEU A 89 -5.43 3.49 8.33
N SER A 90 -5.04 2.67 9.28
CA SER A 90 -5.22 2.98 10.71
C SER A 90 -4.00 2.53 11.48
N ILE A 91 -3.61 3.31 12.47
CA ILE A 91 -2.43 3.06 13.29
C ILE A 91 -2.80 2.41 14.62
N GLY A 92 -1.95 1.49 15.06
CA GLY A 92 -1.89 1.03 16.44
C GLY A 92 -0.68 1.66 17.11
N TYR A 93 -0.87 2.26 18.28
CA TYR A 93 0.18 3.02 18.95
C TYR A 93 0.07 2.97 20.47
N ARG A 94 1.12 3.44 21.14
CA ARG A 94 1.11 3.78 22.57
C ARG A 94 1.40 5.27 22.74
N VAL A 95 0.60 5.95 23.55
CA VAL A 95 0.80 7.37 23.84
C VAL A 95 2.01 7.55 24.75
N LYS A 96 2.91 8.46 24.38
CA LYS A 96 4.11 8.81 25.15
C LYS A 96 4.06 10.23 25.69
N ASP A 97 3.46 11.13 24.93
CA ASP A 97 3.30 12.53 25.30
C ASP A 97 2.06 13.11 24.62
N TYR A 98 1.35 13.98 25.32
CA TYR A 98 0.13 14.62 24.83
C TYR A 98 -0.16 15.93 25.57
N SER A 99 -0.95 16.80 24.92
CA SER A 99 -1.60 17.94 25.56
C SER A 99 -3.11 17.84 25.44
N VAL A 100 -3.84 18.53 26.31
CA VAL A 100 -5.30 18.55 26.28
C VAL A 100 -5.77 19.99 26.11
N ASN A 101 -6.67 20.22 25.14
CA ASN A 101 -7.43 21.46 25.10
C ASN A 101 -8.52 21.40 26.18
N LYS A 102 -8.43 22.25 27.20
CA LYS A 102 -9.34 22.20 28.35
C LYS A 102 -10.77 22.65 28.02
N ASP A 103 -10.95 23.42 26.95
CA ASP A 103 -12.25 23.94 26.55
C ASP A 103 -13.03 22.90 25.74
N THR A 104 -12.34 22.13 24.89
CA THR A 104 -12.95 21.12 24.01
C THR A 104 -12.81 19.69 24.52
N GLY A 105 -11.88 19.43 25.44
CA GLY A 105 -11.51 18.09 25.91
C GLY A 105 -10.68 17.28 24.92
N VAL A 106 -10.34 17.83 23.75
CA VAL A 106 -9.59 17.13 22.68
C VAL A 106 -8.12 16.96 23.09
N TYR A 107 -7.62 15.74 22.93
CA TYR A 107 -6.21 15.43 23.14
C TYR A 107 -5.43 15.70 21.85
N THR A 108 -4.25 16.29 21.99
CA THR A 108 -3.26 16.39 20.93
C THR A 108 -2.09 15.50 21.30
N LEU A 109 -1.95 14.41 20.58
CA LEU A 109 -0.92 13.39 20.74
C LEU A 109 0.39 13.91 20.16
N GLN A 110 1.33 14.24 21.05
CA GLN A 110 2.59 14.91 20.69
C GLN A 110 3.72 13.91 20.45
N LYS A 111 3.71 12.75 21.11
CA LYS A 111 4.66 11.65 20.88
C LYS A 111 3.95 10.32 21.01
N LEU A 112 4.17 9.47 20.02
CA LEU A 112 3.59 8.14 19.93
C LEU A 112 4.67 7.09 19.68
N ASP A 113 4.59 5.96 20.37
CA ASP A 113 5.29 4.74 19.97
C ASP A 113 4.39 3.99 18.97
N LEU A 114 4.71 4.06 17.69
CA LEU A 114 4.03 3.35 16.60
C LEU A 114 4.28 1.84 16.71
N VAL A 115 3.20 1.07 16.72
CA VAL A 115 3.22 -0.39 16.86
C VAL A 115 2.94 -1.07 15.53
N GLU A 116 1.93 -0.60 14.80
CA GLU A 116 1.48 -1.18 13.53
C GLU A 116 0.73 -0.15 12.68
N ILE A 117 0.63 -0.44 11.39
CA ILE A 117 -0.31 0.25 10.50
C ILE A 117 -1.08 -0.83 9.73
N SER A 118 -2.40 -0.77 9.82
CA SER A 118 -3.31 -1.74 9.25
C SER A 118 -4.02 -1.21 8.02
N VAL A 119 -4.24 -2.08 7.04
CA VAL A 119 -5.29 -1.88 6.02
C VAL A 119 -6.63 -2.20 6.67
N VAL A 120 -7.53 -1.22 6.70
CA VAL A 120 -8.83 -1.34 7.38
C VAL A 120 -9.96 -0.86 6.48
N THR A 121 -11.18 -1.35 6.75
CA THR A 121 -12.38 -0.82 6.08
C THR A 121 -12.70 0.58 6.61
N ASN A 122 -12.66 0.75 7.93
CA ASN A 122 -13.07 1.96 8.62
C ASN A 122 -11.95 2.44 9.55
N PRO A 123 -11.14 3.43 9.14
CA PRO A 123 -10.09 3.99 9.99
C PRO A 123 -10.68 4.94 11.03
N MET A 124 -9.91 5.17 12.10
CA MET A 124 -10.23 6.21 13.09
C MET A 124 -10.02 7.61 12.51
N ASN A 125 -8.91 7.81 11.79
CA ASN A 125 -8.67 9.02 11.01
C ASN A 125 -9.26 8.81 9.60
N ASP A 126 -10.33 9.51 9.25
CA ASP A 126 -11.03 9.30 7.98
C ASP A 126 -10.23 9.73 6.74
N ASP A 127 -9.24 10.60 6.91
CA ASP A 127 -8.36 11.09 5.85
C ASP A 127 -7.16 10.15 5.62
N ALA A 128 -6.87 9.25 6.57
CA ALA A 128 -5.83 8.23 6.45
C ALA A 128 -6.27 7.14 5.46
N ARG A 129 -5.94 7.34 4.18
CA ARG A 129 -6.34 6.47 3.07
C ARG A 129 -5.17 6.00 2.22
N VAL A 130 -5.36 4.85 1.59
CA VAL A 130 -4.55 4.36 0.47
C VAL A 130 -4.78 5.31 -0.70
N ALA A 131 -3.71 6.01 -1.11
CA ALA A 131 -3.76 6.99 -2.18
C ALA A 131 -3.71 6.35 -3.56
N ASP A 132 -2.88 5.32 -3.72
CA ASP A 132 -2.65 4.64 -4.99
C ASP A 132 -2.37 3.16 -4.75
N VAL A 133 -2.82 2.32 -5.70
CA VAL A 133 -2.64 0.86 -5.67
C VAL A 133 -1.99 0.47 -6.98
N LYS A 134 -0.66 0.37 -6.95
CA LYS A 134 0.11 0.04 -8.15
C LYS A 134 -0.10 -1.42 -8.52
N SER A 135 -0.52 -1.66 -9.75
CA SER A 135 -0.38 -2.97 -10.37
C SER A 135 1.09 -3.27 -10.69
N LEU A 136 1.42 -4.56 -10.86
CA LEU A 136 2.79 -5.00 -11.23
C LEU A 136 3.33 -4.27 -12.47
N VAL A 137 2.45 -3.91 -13.41
CA VAL A 137 2.76 -3.18 -14.65
C VAL A 137 3.02 -1.69 -14.39
N GLU A 138 2.33 -1.08 -13.43
CA GLU A 138 2.51 0.34 -13.08
C GLU A 138 3.78 0.60 -12.26
N ALA A 139 4.25 -0.40 -11.52
CA ALA A 139 5.49 -0.35 -10.75
C ALA A 139 6.78 -0.38 -11.62
N GLY A 140 6.65 -0.30 -12.95
CA GLY A 140 7.79 -0.30 -13.87
C GLY A 140 8.43 -1.68 -14.07
N ARG A 141 7.77 -2.75 -13.58
CA ARG A 141 8.19 -4.12 -13.80
C ARG A 141 7.41 -4.70 -14.97
N MET A 142 8.11 -5.29 -15.93
CA MET A 142 7.45 -6.10 -16.94
C MET A 142 6.83 -7.35 -16.26
N PRO A 143 5.55 -7.66 -16.51
CA PRO A 143 4.96 -8.89 -16.01
C PRO A 143 5.70 -10.08 -16.62
N THR A 144 5.87 -11.15 -15.85
CA THR A 144 6.38 -12.42 -16.39
C THR A 144 5.35 -13.04 -17.33
N LEU A 145 5.77 -13.96 -18.21
CA LEU A 145 4.84 -14.65 -19.11
C LEU A 145 3.66 -15.30 -18.37
N PRO A 146 3.85 -16.02 -17.23
CA PRO A 146 2.74 -16.59 -16.48
C PRO A 146 1.79 -15.54 -15.88
N GLU A 147 2.33 -14.42 -15.37
CA GLU A 147 1.53 -13.33 -14.80
C GLU A 147 0.67 -12.65 -15.87
N PHE A 148 1.23 -12.47 -17.07
CA PHE A 148 0.50 -11.88 -18.19
C PHE A 148 -0.55 -12.82 -18.78
N GLU A 149 -0.25 -14.12 -18.89
CA GLU A 149 -1.25 -15.12 -19.30
C GLU A 149 -2.43 -15.14 -18.32
N LYS A 150 -2.13 -15.09 -17.01
CA LYS A 150 -3.15 -15.00 -15.97
C LYS A 150 -3.98 -13.73 -16.08
N PHE A 151 -3.34 -12.58 -16.33
CA PHE A 151 -4.04 -11.31 -16.55
C PHE A 151 -5.00 -11.38 -17.74
N LEU A 152 -4.57 -11.94 -18.88
CA LEU A 152 -5.42 -12.10 -20.05
C LEU A 152 -6.62 -13.03 -19.77
N CYS A 153 -6.44 -14.06 -18.95
CA CYS A 153 -7.55 -14.92 -18.55
C CYS A 153 -8.54 -14.21 -17.61
N ASP A 154 -8.02 -13.56 -16.56
CA ASP A 154 -8.82 -13.04 -15.45
C ASP A 154 -9.50 -11.70 -15.81
N ALA A 155 -8.80 -10.80 -16.50
CA ALA A 155 -9.29 -9.46 -16.86
C ALA A 155 -9.72 -9.38 -18.34
N GLY A 156 -8.96 -10.02 -19.24
CA GLY A 156 -9.27 -9.98 -20.67
C GLY A 156 -10.35 -10.97 -21.13
N GLY A 157 -10.82 -11.86 -20.25
CA GLY A 157 -11.83 -12.88 -20.57
C GLY A 157 -11.37 -13.94 -21.58
N PHE A 158 -10.06 -14.04 -21.83
CA PHE A 158 -9.50 -15.00 -22.78
C PHE A 158 -9.44 -16.41 -22.17
N SER A 159 -9.66 -17.43 -22.98
CA SER A 159 -9.35 -18.81 -22.56
C SER A 159 -7.84 -19.00 -22.37
N ARG A 160 -7.43 -19.99 -21.57
CA ARG A 160 -6.00 -20.33 -21.38
C ARG A 160 -5.25 -20.51 -22.70
N THR A 161 -5.88 -21.12 -23.70
CA THR A 161 -5.28 -21.31 -25.02
C THR A 161 -5.06 -19.98 -25.74
N GLN A 162 -6.04 -19.07 -25.70
CA GLN A 162 -5.91 -17.73 -26.28
C GLN A 162 -4.87 -16.89 -25.53
N ALA A 163 -4.89 -16.93 -24.19
CA ALA A 163 -3.93 -16.22 -23.36
C ALA A 163 -2.48 -16.69 -23.64
N LYS A 164 -2.24 -18.00 -23.77
CA LYS A 164 -0.92 -18.53 -24.18
C LYS A 164 -0.48 -18.04 -25.55
N ALA A 165 -1.40 -18.05 -26.52
CA ALA A 165 -1.11 -17.61 -27.88
C ALA A 165 -0.76 -16.11 -27.92
N ILE A 166 -1.51 -15.27 -27.22
CA ILE A 166 -1.26 -13.82 -27.11
C ILE A 166 0.05 -13.55 -26.36
N THR A 167 0.28 -14.26 -25.25
CA THR A 167 1.49 -14.11 -24.42
C THR A 167 2.76 -14.51 -25.19
N GLY A 168 2.73 -15.67 -25.87
CA GLY A 168 3.85 -16.17 -26.66
C GLY A 168 4.12 -15.34 -27.93
N SER A 169 3.10 -14.73 -28.53
CA SER A 169 3.26 -13.93 -29.74
C SER A 169 3.56 -12.44 -29.48
N GLY A 170 3.03 -11.87 -28.39
CA GLY A 170 3.16 -10.47 -28.03
C GLY A 170 4.22 -10.22 -26.96
N LEU A 171 3.96 -10.67 -25.73
CA LEU A 171 4.83 -10.36 -24.58
C LEU A 171 6.21 -10.99 -24.71
N SER A 172 6.32 -12.22 -25.21
CA SER A 172 7.63 -12.86 -25.44
C SER A 172 8.51 -12.03 -26.38
N LYS A 173 7.94 -11.37 -27.41
CA LYS A 173 8.70 -10.53 -28.33
C LYS A 173 9.12 -9.20 -27.69
N LEU A 174 8.30 -8.64 -26.80
CA LEU A 174 8.65 -7.44 -26.03
C LEU A 174 9.78 -7.71 -25.04
N LEU A 175 9.73 -8.85 -24.33
CA LEU A 175 10.80 -9.26 -23.42
C LEU A 175 12.14 -9.44 -24.13
N THR A 176 12.14 -10.09 -25.30
CA THR A 176 13.37 -10.27 -26.10
C THR A 176 13.90 -8.95 -26.69
N ARG A 177 13.04 -7.95 -26.91
CA ARG A 177 13.47 -6.61 -27.39
C ARG A 177 14.05 -5.73 -26.29
N CYS A 178 13.50 -5.78 -25.07
CA CYS A 178 14.03 -5.04 -23.92
C CYS A 178 15.45 -5.47 -23.49
N GLU A 179 15.86 -6.70 -23.81
CA GLU A 179 17.23 -7.16 -23.57
C GLU A 179 18.23 -6.59 -24.59
N ALA A 180 17.75 -6.09 -25.73
CA ALA A 180 18.60 -5.66 -26.84
C ALA A 180 18.85 -4.13 -26.88
N GLU A 181 17.93 -3.30 -26.38
CA GLU A 181 18.06 -1.85 -26.32
C GLU A 181 17.22 -1.32 -25.14
N GLY A 182 17.60 -0.16 -24.58
CA GLY A 182 17.02 0.48 -23.39
C GLY A 182 15.57 0.97 -23.52
N ASP A 183 14.67 0.12 -24.02
CA ASP A 183 13.32 0.42 -24.47
C ASP A 183 12.22 -0.14 -23.54
N LEU A 184 12.54 -0.25 -22.25
CA LEU A 184 11.58 -0.70 -21.23
C LEU A 184 10.37 0.24 -21.14
N GLY A 185 10.57 1.53 -21.43
CA GLY A 185 9.53 2.56 -21.38
C GLY A 185 8.45 2.40 -22.45
N GLU A 186 8.81 2.10 -23.70
CA GLU A 186 7.85 1.94 -24.79
C GLU A 186 7.06 0.64 -24.65
N ALA A 187 7.73 -0.45 -24.23
CA ALA A 187 7.08 -1.72 -23.93
C ALA A 187 6.06 -1.61 -22.77
N LEU A 188 6.40 -0.88 -21.70
CA LEU A 188 5.49 -0.59 -20.59
C LEU A 188 4.32 0.30 -21.02
N ALA A 189 4.55 1.28 -21.90
CA ALA A 189 3.49 2.13 -22.45
C ALA A 189 2.49 1.33 -23.29
N LEU A 190 2.97 0.40 -24.12
CA LEU A 190 2.12 -0.49 -24.91
C LEU A 190 1.29 -1.45 -24.04
N LEU A 191 1.89 -1.98 -22.96
CA LEU A 191 1.16 -2.81 -21.98
C LEU A 191 0.07 -2.03 -21.25
N LYS A 192 0.34 -0.78 -20.87
CA LYS A 192 -0.67 0.11 -20.27
C LYS A 192 -1.80 0.45 -21.23
N ALA A 193 -1.50 0.60 -22.53
CA ALA A 193 -2.51 0.84 -23.56
C ALA A 193 -3.40 -0.37 -23.85
N PHE A 194 -2.99 -1.58 -23.46
CA PHE A 194 -3.75 -2.82 -23.60
C PHE A 194 -4.81 -3.03 -22.51
N SER A 195 -5.14 -2.00 -21.71
CA SER A 195 -6.20 -2.05 -20.71
C SER A 195 -7.56 -2.25 -21.39
N ILE A 196 -8.00 -3.50 -21.47
CA ILE A 196 -9.36 -3.87 -21.88
C ILE A 196 -10.28 -3.59 -20.67
N PRO A 197 -11.46 -2.96 -20.86
CA PRO A 197 -12.34 -2.49 -19.79
C PRO A 197 -12.76 -3.58 -18.79
#